data_AF-A0AAP8QC58-F1
#
_entry.id   AF-A0AAP8QC58-F1
#
_cell.length_a   1.000
_cell.length_b   1.000
_cell.length_c   1.000
_cell.angle_alpha   90.00
_cell.angle_beta   90.00
_cell.angle_gamma   90.00
#
_symmetry.space_group_name_H-M   'P 1'
#
loop_
_entity.id
_entity.type
_entity.pdbx_description
1 polymer ?
#
loop_
_entity_poly.entity_id
_entity_poly.type
_entity_poly.pdbx_seq_one_letter_code
_entity_poly.pdbx_strand_id
1 'polypeptide(L)'
;MKKWGFLLVFALFLFFIFNILPIFQDKVEVQIYEQNDNATAENIQKIEITEEQVYQGNLLLVNNEYSVQQVGIKSDIVNLFTHKELTTGYELLNSEIKLSEEIAEKFSEMIAAAEEDGVSNFLISSGYRDLDVQSRLYEELGADYALPAGHSEHNLGLALDVGSTQMKMEEAPEGEWIEENSWKYGFILRYPLDKTDVTGIQYEPWHIRYVGLPHSAIMQEMNLALEEYLDYSKEEKSISVSVDGKKYTISYYPISQNETIKVEVPANEQYEISGNNIDGVIVTTFS
;
A
#
# COMPACT_ATOMS: atom_id res chain seq x y z
N MET A 1 58.49 30.57 43.27
CA MET A 1 57.77 30.30 44.53
C MET A 1 56.48 29.58 44.15
N LYS A 2 56.32 28.26 44.37
CA LYS A 2 55.73 27.64 45.58
C LYS A 2 54.41 28.35 45.96
N LYS A 3 53.19 27.76 45.96
CA LYS A 3 52.73 26.38 46.15
C LYS A 3 51.22 26.25 45.79
N TRP A 4 50.79 25.05 45.35
CA TRP A 4 49.65 24.23 45.82
C TRP A 4 48.29 24.93 46.06
N GLY A 5 47.13 24.47 45.60
CA GLY A 5 46.68 23.25 44.94
C GLY A 5 45.15 23.17 45.12
N PHE A 6 44.44 22.52 44.21
CA PHE A 6 43.22 21.76 44.54
C PHE A 6 42.99 20.75 43.42
N LEU A 7 42.99 19.49 43.83
CA LEU A 7 42.67 18.31 43.05
C LEU A 7 41.34 17.80 43.63
N LEU A 8 40.58 17.10 42.79
CA LEU A 8 39.40 16.27 43.06
C LEU A 8 37.99 16.86 42.84
N VAL A 9 37.36 16.25 41.82
CA VAL A 9 35.99 15.72 41.78
C VAL A 9 34.92 16.70 41.34
N PHE A 10 34.56 16.62 40.06
CA PHE A 10 33.25 16.09 39.66
C PHE A 10 33.33 15.65 38.18
N ALA A 11 33.93 14.48 37.95
CA ALA A 11 33.65 13.69 36.76
C ALA A 11 32.25 13.07 36.95
N LEU A 12 31.20 13.84 36.69
CA LEU A 12 29.80 13.41 36.79
C LEU A 12 28.90 14.33 35.92
N PHE A 13 29.36 14.66 34.72
CA PHE A 13 28.56 15.32 33.68
C PHE A 13 28.80 14.68 32.29
N LEU A 14 28.99 13.36 32.27
CA LEU A 14 29.00 12.54 31.05
C LEU A 14 27.97 11.39 31.13
N PHE A 15 26.98 11.50 32.02
CA PHE A 15 25.94 10.50 32.25
C PHE A 15 24.58 11.19 32.51
N PHE A 16 24.14 12.00 31.54
CA PHE A 16 22.72 12.22 31.28
C PHE A 16 22.54 11.67 29.86
N ILE A 17 22.35 10.35 29.73
CA ILE A 17 21.01 9.76 29.61
C ILE A 17 20.12 10.67 28.74
N PHE A 18 20.44 10.75 27.45
CA PHE A 18 19.41 10.44 26.47
C PHE A 18 19.52 8.94 26.18
N ASN A 19 18.99 8.13 27.09
CA ASN A 19 18.29 6.93 26.66
C ASN A 19 17.07 7.45 25.90
N ILE A 20 17.27 7.82 24.62
CA ILE A 20 16.21 7.53 23.66
C ILE A 20 16.25 6.01 23.62
N LEU A 21 15.38 5.41 24.43
CA LEU A 21 14.99 4.02 24.23
C LEU A 21 14.77 3.91 22.71
N PRO A 22 15.37 2.94 22.00
CA PRO A 22 14.82 2.62 20.71
C PRO A 22 13.36 2.28 21.03
N ILE A 23 12.43 3.13 20.60
CA ILE A 23 11.04 2.74 20.50
C ILE A 23 11.14 1.45 19.70
N PHE A 24 10.74 0.38 20.36
CA PHE A 24 10.81 -0.97 19.85
C PHE A 24 9.76 -1.02 18.75
N GLN A 25 10.06 -0.42 17.61
CA GLN A 25 9.39 -0.74 16.37
C GLN A 25 9.88 -2.15 16.09
N ASP A 26 8.97 -3.11 16.20
CA ASP A 26 9.21 -4.44 15.66
C ASP A 26 9.73 -4.23 14.24
N LYS A 27 10.99 -4.59 14.00
CA LYS A 27 11.52 -4.62 12.65
C LYS A 27 10.68 -5.65 11.93
N VAL A 28 9.89 -5.21 10.96
CA VAL A 28 9.24 -6.13 10.03
C VAL A 28 10.36 -6.87 9.32
N GLU A 29 10.52 -8.14 9.66
CA GLU A 29 11.58 -8.98 9.12
C GLU A 29 11.03 -9.71 7.90
N VAL A 30 11.14 -9.06 6.74
CA VAL A 30 10.80 -9.66 5.44
C VAL A 30 11.84 -10.74 5.13
N GLN A 31 11.55 -11.99 5.48
CA GLN A 31 12.35 -13.15 5.12
C GLN A 31 11.70 -13.84 3.92
N ILE A 32 12.28 -13.64 2.73
CA ILE A 32 11.87 -14.32 1.49
C ILE A 32 12.45 -15.73 1.51
N TYR A 33 11.59 -16.74 1.45
CA TYR A 33 11.99 -18.14 1.37
C TYR A 33 11.66 -18.70 -0.02
N GLU A 34 12.68 -19.17 -0.74
CA GLU A 34 12.48 -20.08 -1.89
C GLU A 34 12.03 -21.45 -1.37
N GLN A 35 10.92 -21.97 -1.88
CA GLN A 35 10.38 -23.24 -1.40
C GLN A 35 11.24 -24.44 -1.87
N ASN A 36 11.68 -25.25 -0.91
CA ASN A 36 12.05 -26.66 -1.15
C ASN A 36 10.79 -27.52 -0.96
N ASP A 37 10.47 -28.35 -1.95
CA ASP A 37 9.29 -29.25 -2.05
C ASP A 37 9.20 -30.30 -0.92
N ASN A 38 8.94 -29.88 0.32
CA ASN A 38 8.58 -30.78 1.41
C ASN A 38 7.59 -30.12 2.37
N ALA A 39 6.39 -29.81 1.89
CA ALA A 39 5.24 -29.53 2.75
C ALA A 39 4.45 -30.84 2.99
N THR A 40 4.33 -31.21 4.26
CA THR A 40 3.43 -32.28 4.73
C THR A 40 2.00 -31.99 4.28
N ALA A 41 1.29 -33.02 3.82
CA ALA A 41 -0.09 -32.94 3.35
C ALA A 41 -1.03 -32.38 4.44
N GLU A 42 -1.17 -31.06 4.46
CA GLU A 42 -2.21 -30.38 5.22
C GLU A 42 -3.57 -30.62 4.55
N ASN A 43 -4.64 -30.34 5.29
CA ASN A 43 -5.99 -30.42 4.76
C ASN A 43 -6.14 -29.36 3.64
N ILE A 44 -6.24 -29.77 2.38
CA ILE A 44 -6.30 -28.86 1.20
C ILE A 44 -7.75 -28.66 0.79
N GLN A 45 -8.14 -27.42 0.50
CA GLN A 45 -9.39 -27.09 -0.19
C GLN A 45 -9.12 -26.61 -1.62
N LYS A 46 -10.08 -26.83 -2.51
CA LYS A 46 -9.99 -26.43 -3.92
C LYS A 46 -10.96 -25.29 -4.19
N ILE A 47 -10.43 -24.22 -4.75
CA ILE A 47 -11.20 -23.05 -5.19
C ILE A 47 -11.21 -23.00 -6.71
N GLU A 48 -12.36 -22.66 -7.30
CA GLU A 48 -12.48 -22.43 -8.74
C GLU A 48 -12.35 -20.94 -9.01
N ILE A 49 -11.44 -20.57 -9.90
CA ILE A 49 -11.18 -19.17 -10.27
C ILE A 49 -11.43 -19.02 -11.76
N THR A 50 -12.30 -18.08 -12.13
CA THR A 50 -12.65 -17.76 -13.52
C THR A 50 -11.81 -16.60 -14.05
N GLU A 51 -11.77 -16.42 -15.37
CA GLU A 51 -11.14 -15.26 -16.03
C GLU A 51 -11.61 -13.90 -15.45
N GLU A 52 -12.86 -13.79 -15.02
CA GLU A 52 -13.39 -12.54 -14.45
C GLU A 52 -12.62 -12.07 -13.20
N GLN A 53 -11.99 -13.00 -12.46
CA GLN A 53 -11.18 -12.68 -11.29
C GLN A 53 -9.88 -11.93 -11.65
N VAL A 54 -9.38 -12.05 -12.88
CA VAL A 54 -8.20 -11.31 -13.37
C VAL A 54 -8.39 -9.80 -13.25
N TYR A 55 -9.65 -9.35 -13.24
CA TYR A 55 -10.02 -7.95 -13.21
C TYR A 55 -10.61 -7.50 -11.86
N GLN A 56 -10.45 -8.29 -10.80
CA GLN A 56 -10.95 -8.02 -9.45
C GLN A 56 -9.85 -8.15 -8.40
N GLY A 57 -9.85 -7.30 -7.36
CA GLY A 57 -8.94 -7.38 -6.22
C GLY A 57 -8.05 -6.15 -6.05
N ASN A 58 -7.09 -6.24 -5.14
CA ASN A 58 -6.31 -5.09 -4.67
C ASN A 58 -5.04 -4.83 -5.52
N LEU A 59 -4.58 -5.81 -6.30
CA LEU A 59 -3.35 -5.78 -7.10
C LEU A 59 -3.59 -5.47 -8.59
N LEU A 60 -4.74 -4.88 -8.93
CA LEU A 60 -5.04 -4.49 -10.30
C LEU A 60 -4.07 -3.40 -10.78
N LEU A 61 -3.30 -3.70 -11.83
CA LEU A 61 -2.46 -2.69 -12.49
C LEU A 61 -3.34 -1.82 -13.38
N VAL A 62 -3.42 -0.54 -13.05
CA VAL A 62 -4.09 0.46 -13.88
C VAL A 62 -3.09 1.54 -14.20
N ASN A 63 -2.86 1.75 -15.49
CA ASN A 63 -1.92 2.73 -16.02
C ASN A 63 -2.32 3.08 -17.46
N ASN A 64 -1.45 3.71 -18.24
CA ASN A 64 -1.74 4.10 -19.62
C ASN A 64 -1.99 2.91 -20.57
N GLU A 65 -1.54 1.70 -20.23
CA GLU A 65 -1.73 0.49 -21.05
C GLU A 65 -2.95 -0.32 -20.62
N TYR A 66 -3.17 -0.46 -19.31
CA TYR A 66 -4.22 -1.29 -18.74
C TYR A 66 -5.31 -0.44 -18.09
N SER A 67 -6.51 -0.46 -18.66
CA SER A 67 -7.67 0.27 -18.13
C SER A 67 -8.42 -0.52 -17.05
N VAL A 68 -9.12 0.19 -16.18
CA VAL A 68 -10.12 -0.35 -15.25
C VAL A 68 -11.21 -1.10 -16.00
N GLN A 69 -11.54 -2.29 -15.50
CA GLN A 69 -12.78 -2.99 -15.83
C GLN A 69 -13.84 -2.69 -14.77
N GLN A 70 -15.11 -2.61 -15.18
CA GLN A 70 -16.21 -2.29 -14.27
C GLN A 70 -16.31 -3.23 -13.07
N VAL A 71 -15.95 -4.51 -13.25
CA VAL A 71 -15.96 -5.53 -12.19
C VAL A 71 -14.87 -5.28 -11.14
N GLY A 72 -13.80 -4.57 -11.48
CA GLY A 72 -12.68 -4.25 -10.58
C GLY A 72 -12.90 -3.03 -9.71
N ILE A 73 -13.95 -2.25 -9.97
CA ILE A 73 -14.30 -1.10 -9.13
C ILE A 73 -14.82 -1.62 -7.79
N LYS A 74 -14.26 -1.14 -6.68
CA LYS A 74 -14.71 -1.49 -5.34
C LYS A 74 -16.21 -1.24 -5.19
N SER A 75 -16.95 -2.20 -4.63
CA SER A 75 -18.41 -2.13 -4.51
C SER A 75 -18.89 -1.33 -3.30
N ASP A 76 -18.00 -1.08 -2.34
CA ASP A 76 -18.20 -0.44 -1.05
C ASP A 76 -17.79 1.05 -1.07
N ILE A 77 -17.91 1.72 -2.22
CA ILE A 77 -17.64 3.16 -2.30
C ILE A 77 -18.68 3.93 -1.52
N VAL A 78 -18.23 4.66 -0.51
CA VAL A 78 -19.05 5.53 0.35
C VAL A 78 -18.59 6.98 0.27
N ASN A 79 -19.49 7.93 0.55
CA ASN A 79 -19.10 9.32 0.76
C ASN A 79 -18.55 9.48 2.19
N LEU A 80 -17.30 9.89 2.32
CA LEU A 80 -16.61 9.99 3.61
C LEU A 80 -17.17 11.12 4.48
N PHE A 81 -17.70 12.20 3.88
CA PHE A 81 -18.29 13.31 4.63
C PHE A 81 -19.52 12.88 5.45
N THR A 82 -20.25 11.85 4.98
CA THR A 82 -21.42 11.31 5.69
C THR A 82 -21.07 10.19 6.66
N HIS A 83 -19.86 9.63 6.62
CA HIS A 83 -19.37 8.52 7.45
C HIS A 83 -18.21 9.00 8.33
N LYS A 84 -18.52 9.84 9.33
CA LYS A 84 -17.51 10.51 10.16
C LYS A 84 -16.67 9.55 11.00
N GLU A 85 -17.20 8.37 11.29
CA GLU A 85 -16.49 7.27 11.91
C GLU A 85 -15.27 6.82 11.10
N LEU A 86 -15.31 6.97 9.77
CA LEU A 86 -14.21 6.62 8.86
C LEU A 86 -13.19 7.75 8.68
N THR A 87 -13.40 8.93 9.26
CA THR A 87 -12.54 10.12 9.03
C THR A 87 -11.90 10.63 10.31
N THR A 88 -11.56 9.72 11.21
CA THR A 88 -10.91 10.09 12.49
C THR A 88 -9.43 10.37 12.24
N GLY A 89 -8.94 11.51 12.74
CA GLY A 89 -7.52 11.90 12.66
C GLY A 89 -7.10 12.70 11.43
N TYR A 90 -7.99 12.92 10.46
CA TYR A 90 -7.68 13.67 9.24
C TYR A 90 -8.88 14.48 8.72
N GLU A 91 -8.59 15.45 7.84
CA GLU A 91 -9.60 16.31 7.22
C GLU A 91 -9.99 15.84 5.80
N LEU A 92 -11.12 16.32 5.30
CA LEU A 92 -11.54 16.14 3.91
C LEU A 92 -11.52 17.50 3.21
N LEU A 93 -10.95 17.56 1.99
CA LEU A 93 -10.87 18.83 1.24
C LEU A 93 -12.25 19.39 0.89
N ASN A 94 -13.22 18.51 0.69
CA ASN A 94 -14.60 18.88 0.39
C ASN A 94 -15.57 17.74 0.78
N SER A 95 -16.88 18.00 0.66
CA SER A 95 -17.95 17.06 1.03
C SER A 95 -18.22 15.94 0.01
N GLU A 96 -17.53 15.94 -1.12
CA GLU A 96 -17.78 15.02 -2.24
C GLU A 96 -16.79 13.86 -2.28
N ILE A 97 -15.82 13.82 -1.36
CA ILE A 97 -14.80 12.78 -1.31
C ILE A 97 -15.45 11.42 -1.02
N LYS A 98 -15.21 10.49 -1.93
CA LYS A 98 -15.65 9.10 -1.83
C LYS A 98 -14.43 8.19 -1.75
N LEU A 99 -14.55 7.05 -1.10
CA LEU A 99 -13.53 6.01 -1.07
C LEU A 99 -14.20 4.67 -0.74
N SER A 100 -13.53 3.55 -1.01
CA SER A 100 -13.94 2.27 -0.43
C SER A 100 -13.93 2.37 1.09
N GLU A 101 -14.98 1.86 1.74
CA GLU A 101 -15.10 1.79 3.20
C GLU A 101 -13.90 1.04 3.80
N GLU A 102 -13.55 -0.13 3.25
CA GLU A 102 -12.38 -0.91 3.69
C GLU A 102 -11.08 -0.10 3.60
N ILE A 103 -10.87 0.63 2.51
CA ILE A 103 -9.65 1.43 2.33
C ILE A 103 -9.63 2.64 3.27
N ALA A 104 -10.78 3.24 3.57
CA ALA A 104 -10.89 4.32 4.55
C ALA A 104 -10.58 3.84 5.97
N GLU A 105 -11.00 2.62 6.34
CA GLU A 105 -10.64 1.99 7.62
C GLU A 105 -9.12 1.77 7.70
N LYS A 106 -8.51 1.19 6.67
CA LYS A 106 -7.06 0.97 6.60
C LYS A 106 -6.27 2.27 6.65
N PHE A 107 -6.75 3.31 5.97
CA PHE A 107 -6.15 4.63 6.03
C PHE A 107 -6.27 5.24 7.44
N SER A 108 -7.41 5.09 8.11
CA SER A 108 -7.59 5.54 9.50
C SER A 108 -6.65 4.84 10.48
N GLU A 109 -6.41 3.53 10.31
CA GLU A 109 -5.40 2.78 11.08
C GLU A 109 -4.00 3.37 10.89
N MET A 110 -3.64 3.68 9.64
CA MET A 110 -2.36 4.31 9.30
C MET A 110 -2.21 5.71 9.91
N ILE A 111 -3.25 6.55 9.83
CA ILE A 111 -3.22 7.90 10.41
C ILE A 111 -3.13 7.86 11.94
N ALA A 112 -3.80 6.91 12.60
CA ALA A 112 -3.68 6.75 14.05
C ALA A 112 -2.23 6.45 14.47
N ALA A 113 -1.50 5.64 13.69
CA ALA A 113 -0.09 5.38 13.97
C ALA A 113 0.81 6.60 13.69
N ALA A 114 0.53 7.36 12.64
CA ALA A 114 1.25 8.62 12.39
C ALA A 114 1.07 9.61 13.56
N GLU A 115 -0.14 9.68 14.13
CA GLU A 115 -0.41 10.50 15.32
C GLU A 115 0.40 10.05 16.55
N GLU A 116 0.58 8.74 16.74
CA GLU A 116 1.43 8.19 17.80
C GLU A 116 2.90 8.58 17.63
N ASP A 117 3.36 8.70 16.39
CA ASP A 117 4.69 9.21 16.03
C ASP A 117 4.78 10.76 16.07
N GLY A 118 3.68 11.44 16.38
CA GLY A 118 3.60 12.90 16.47
C GLY A 118 3.41 13.62 15.13
N VAL A 119 3.08 12.89 14.06
CA VAL A 119 2.77 13.42 12.74
C VAL A 119 1.24 13.52 12.59
N SER A 120 0.74 14.69 12.21
CA SER A 120 -0.70 14.97 12.11
C SER A 120 -0.95 16.03 11.03
N ASN A 121 -2.21 16.49 10.89
CA ASN A 121 -2.66 17.45 9.86
C ASN A 121 -2.85 16.86 8.46
N PHE A 122 -3.08 15.55 8.40
CA PHE A 122 -3.47 14.86 7.18
C PHE A 122 -4.83 15.33 6.67
N LEU A 123 -4.96 15.24 5.35
CA LEU A 123 -6.12 15.65 4.58
C LEU A 123 -6.28 14.65 3.43
N ILE A 124 -7.48 14.13 3.15
CA ILE A 124 -7.74 13.52 1.84
C ILE A 124 -8.17 14.64 0.90
N SER A 125 -7.46 14.79 -0.22
CA SER A 125 -7.76 15.76 -1.27
C SER A 125 -8.58 15.16 -2.40
N SER A 126 -8.40 13.86 -2.67
CA SER A 126 -9.12 13.11 -3.70
C SER A 126 -9.16 11.64 -3.34
N GLY A 127 -10.28 10.97 -3.62
CA GLY A 127 -10.45 9.52 -3.43
C GLY A 127 -11.00 8.89 -4.70
N TYR A 128 -12.03 8.05 -4.61
CA TYR A 128 -12.71 7.50 -5.78
C TYR A 128 -13.25 8.60 -6.71
N ARG A 129 -12.93 8.45 -8.00
CA ARG A 129 -13.48 9.24 -9.11
C ARG A 129 -14.19 8.30 -10.07
N ASP A 130 -15.47 8.52 -10.33
CA ASP A 130 -16.13 7.78 -11.41
C ASP A 130 -15.58 8.20 -12.79
N LEU A 131 -15.91 7.42 -13.83
CA LEU A 131 -15.41 7.64 -15.18
C LEU A 131 -15.84 9.00 -15.76
N ASP A 132 -17.02 9.50 -15.39
CA ASP A 132 -17.52 10.78 -15.87
C ASP A 132 -16.76 11.96 -15.23
N VAL A 133 -16.48 11.87 -13.92
CA VAL A 133 -15.62 12.81 -13.19
C VAL A 133 -14.22 12.81 -13.80
N GLN A 134 -13.65 11.63 -14.04
CA GLN A 134 -12.31 11.52 -14.64
C GLN A 134 -12.27 12.09 -16.06
N SER A 135 -13.31 11.86 -16.87
CA SER A 135 -13.42 12.40 -18.23
C SER A 135 -13.42 13.93 -18.22
N ARG A 136 -14.23 14.55 -17.35
CA ARG A 136 -14.28 16.02 -17.20
C ARG A 136 -12.93 16.59 -16.76
N LEU A 137 -12.28 15.95 -15.79
CA LEU A 137 -10.96 16.41 -15.34
C LEU A 137 -9.92 16.34 -16.47
N TYR A 138 -9.94 15.28 -17.26
CA TYR A 138 -9.05 15.13 -18.42
C TYR A 138 -9.31 16.21 -19.48
N GLU A 139 -10.58 16.52 -19.76
CA GLU A 139 -10.96 17.61 -20.67
C GLU A 139 -10.50 18.99 -20.17
N GLU A 140 -10.53 19.21 -18.85
CA GLU A 140 -10.18 20.49 -18.22
C GLU A 140 -8.67 20.72 -18.10
N LEU A 141 -7.91 19.70 -17.67
CA LEU A 141 -6.48 19.83 -17.37
C LEU A 141 -5.58 19.37 -18.53
N GLY A 142 -6.08 18.51 -19.41
CA GLY A 142 -5.32 17.93 -20.51
C GLY A 142 -4.40 16.77 -20.10
N ALA A 143 -3.80 16.14 -21.11
CA ALA A 143 -3.01 14.91 -20.97
C ALA A 143 -1.70 15.07 -20.16
N ASP A 144 -1.23 16.31 -19.97
CA ASP A 144 -0.04 16.59 -19.18
C ASP A 144 -0.29 16.47 -17.66
N TYR A 145 -1.55 16.49 -17.22
CA TYR A 145 -1.94 16.59 -15.81
C TYR A 145 -3.01 15.57 -15.37
N ALA A 146 -3.70 14.94 -16.32
CA ALA A 146 -4.74 13.98 -16.02
C ALA A 146 -4.66 12.79 -16.96
N LEU A 147 -5.02 11.62 -16.43
CA LEU A 147 -5.16 10.39 -17.20
C LEU A 147 -6.59 10.27 -17.77
N PRO A 148 -6.75 9.66 -18.96
CA PRO A 148 -8.08 9.42 -19.51
C PRO A 148 -8.91 8.52 -18.59
N ALA A 149 -10.24 8.63 -18.69
CA ALA A 149 -11.14 7.80 -17.89
C ALA A 149 -10.86 6.30 -18.11
N GLY A 150 -10.80 5.56 -17.01
CA GLY A 150 -10.42 4.15 -17.00
C GLY A 150 -8.92 3.93 -16.81
N HIS A 151 -8.06 4.94 -17.00
CA HIS A 151 -6.61 4.80 -16.81
C HIS A 151 -6.10 5.46 -15.52
N SER A 152 -7.00 5.94 -14.66
CA SER A 152 -6.67 6.49 -13.34
C SER A 152 -6.97 5.48 -12.25
N GLU A 153 -6.04 5.27 -11.32
CA GLU A 153 -6.26 4.34 -10.19
C GLU A 153 -7.41 4.80 -9.27
N HIS A 154 -7.75 6.09 -9.27
CA HIS A 154 -8.94 6.59 -8.56
C HIS A 154 -10.24 6.00 -9.10
N ASN A 155 -10.25 5.48 -10.33
CA ASN A 155 -11.42 4.79 -10.87
C ASN A 155 -11.66 3.42 -10.22
N LEU A 156 -10.70 2.86 -9.46
CA LEU A 156 -10.86 1.60 -8.72
C LEU A 156 -11.42 1.80 -7.31
N GLY A 157 -11.17 2.97 -6.71
CA GLY A 157 -11.42 3.21 -5.28
C GLY A 157 -10.37 2.63 -4.34
N LEU A 158 -9.20 2.26 -4.88
CA LEU A 158 -8.03 1.76 -4.13
C LEU A 158 -6.95 2.83 -3.92
N ALA A 159 -7.04 3.96 -4.64
CA ALA A 159 -6.07 5.06 -4.57
C ALA A 159 -6.71 6.32 -3.98
N LEU A 160 -5.88 7.13 -3.33
CA LEU A 160 -6.24 8.41 -2.75
C LEU A 160 -5.06 9.38 -2.81
N ASP A 161 -5.40 10.66 -2.99
CA ASP A 161 -4.44 11.75 -2.89
C ASP A 161 -4.51 12.35 -1.48
N VAL A 162 -3.42 12.25 -0.74
CA VAL A 162 -3.27 12.74 0.63
C VAL A 162 -2.53 14.08 0.62
N GLY A 163 -2.98 15.02 1.42
CA GLY A 163 -2.37 16.33 1.62
C GLY A 163 -2.04 16.59 3.08
N SER A 164 -1.32 17.70 3.30
CA SER A 164 -1.15 18.34 4.60
C SER A 164 -1.93 19.64 4.63
N THR A 165 -2.55 19.98 5.76
CA THR A 165 -3.18 21.29 5.93
C THR A 165 -2.18 22.42 6.18
N GLN A 166 -0.89 22.10 6.36
CA GLN A 166 0.16 23.06 6.70
C GLN A 166 1.01 23.47 5.51
N MET A 167 1.39 22.52 4.66
CA MET A 167 2.27 22.76 3.51
C MET A 167 2.11 21.67 2.44
N LYS A 168 2.92 21.75 1.38
CA LYS A 168 2.91 20.73 0.34
C LYS A 168 3.52 19.43 0.86
N MET A 169 3.01 18.29 0.37
CA MET A 169 3.48 16.96 0.76
C MET A 169 4.99 16.76 0.58
N GLU A 170 5.59 17.33 -0.48
CA GLU A 170 7.05 17.30 -0.73
C GLU A 170 7.90 17.94 0.38
N GLU A 171 7.31 18.80 1.22
CA GLU A 171 7.97 19.51 2.31
C GLU A 171 7.42 19.10 3.70
N ALA A 172 6.27 18.43 3.73
CA ALA A 172 5.51 18.15 4.95
C ALA A 172 6.04 16.89 5.66
N PRO A 173 6.11 16.88 7.01
CA PRO A 173 6.36 15.66 7.78
C PRO A 173 5.40 14.51 7.43
N GLU A 174 4.17 14.83 7.05
CA GLU A 174 3.13 13.90 6.58
C GLU A 174 3.56 13.12 5.33
N GLY A 175 4.23 13.79 4.39
CA GLY A 175 4.74 13.15 3.17
C GLY A 175 5.92 12.23 3.45
N GLU A 176 6.89 12.70 4.22
CA GLU A 176 8.04 11.89 4.67
C GLU A 176 7.56 10.64 5.44
N TRP A 177 6.63 10.82 6.38
CA TRP A 177 6.09 9.72 7.16
C TRP A 177 5.36 8.69 6.28
N ILE A 178 4.56 9.14 5.30
CA ILE A 178 3.88 8.23 4.36
C ILE A 178 4.89 7.43 3.54
N GLU A 179 5.92 8.07 3.01
CA GLU A 179 6.96 7.41 2.20
C GLU A 179 7.68 6.32 3.01
N GLU A 180 7.94 6.56 4.29
CA GLU A 180 8.65 5.62 5.16
C GLU A 180 7.77 4.53 5.79
N ASN A 181 6.46 4.76 5.96
CA ASN A 181 5.62 3.94 6.85
C ASN A 181 4.34 3.38 6.22
N SER A 182 3.87 3.93 5.11
CA SER A 182 2.56 3.55 4.53
C SER A 182 2.44 2.06 4.18
N TRP A 183 3.56 1.44 3.79
CA TRP A 183 3.66 0.02 3.46
C TRP A 183 3.28 -0.92 4.61
N LYS A 184 3.43 -0.49 5.86
CA LYS A 184 3.03 -1.29 7.02
C LYS A 184 1.51 -1.49 7.09
N TYR A 185 0.76 -0.65 6.40
CA TYR A 185 -0.71 -0.63 6.43
C TYR A 185 -1.32 -1.07 5.10
N GLY A 186 -0.53 -1.65 4.19
CA GLY A 186 -1.03 -2.10 2.90
C GLY A 186 -0.96 -1.06 1.78
N PHE A 187 -0.45 0.15 2.04
CA PHE A 187 -0.35 1.22 1.07
C PHE A 187 1.05 1.32 0.47
N ILE A 188 1.16 1.83 -0.75
CA ILE A 188 2.43 2.20 -1.36
C ILE A 188 2.37 3.66 -1.80
N LEU A 189 3.51 4.34 -1.78
CA LEU A 189 3.70 5.53 -2.60
C LEU A 189 3.75 5.09 -4.06
N ARG A 190 2.69 5.38 -4.83
CA ARG A 190 2.49 4.74 -6.15
C ARG A 190 3.46 5.24 -7.21
N TYR A 191 3.85 6.51 -7.11
CA TYR A 191 4.72 7.20 -8.07
C TYR A 191 5.92 7.83 -7.34
N PRO A 192 6.90 7.01 -6.90
CA PRO A 192 8.12 7.50 -6.29
C PRO A 192 9.10 8.08 -7.33
N LEU A 193 10.02 8.94 -6.87
CA LEU A 193 10.89 9.74 -7.74
C LEU A 193 11.81 8.90 -8.64
N ASP A 194 12.25 7.73 -8.17
CA ASP A 194 13.17 6.83 -8.86
C ASP A 194 12.48 5.83 -9.80
N LYS A 195 11.14 5.90 -9.95
CA LYS A 195 10.34 4.95 -10.76
C LYS A 195 9.59 5.58 -11.92
N THR A 196 9.83 6.84 -12.27
CA THR A 196 9.16 7.50 -13.40
C THR A 196 9.34 6.76 -14.73
N ASP A 197 10.51 6.16 -14.98
CA ASP A 197 10.76 5.39 -16.21
C ASP A 197 9.94 4.08 -16.27
N VAL A 198 9.45 3.61 -15.13
CA VAL A 198 8.64 2.39 -15.00
C VAL A 198 7.15 2.73 -15.02
N THR A 199 6.72 3.69 -14.20
CA THR A 199 5.30 4.04 -14.04
C THR A 199 4.78 4.94 -15.16
N GLY A 200 5.68 5.67 -15.82
CA GLY A 200 5.35 6.72 -16.79
C GLY A 200 4.79 8.00 -16.16
N ILE A 201 4.72 8.07 -14.83
CA ILE A 201 4.18 9.20 -14.06
C ILE A 201 5.31 9.84 -13.24
N GLN A 202 5.31 11.17 -13.18
CA GLN A 202 6.28 11.92 -12.38
C GLN A 202 6.08 11.65 -10.89
N TYR A 203 7.04 12.07 -10.06
CA TYR A 203 6.92 11.96 -8.61
C TYR A 203 5.63 12.63 -8.09
N GLU A 204 4.80 11.86 -7.37
CA GLU A 204 3.58 12.35 -6.74
C GLU A 204 3.57 11.97 -5.25
N PRO A 205 4.14 12.80 -4.35
CA PRO A 205 4.24 12.50 -2.91
C PRO A 205 2.88 12.39 -2.20
N TRP A 206 1.80 12.81 -2.85
CA TRP A 206 0.43 12.73 -2.33
C TRP A 206 -0.28 11.43 -2.71
N HIS A 207 0.12 10.74 -3.78
CA HIS A 207 -0.67 9.66 -4.37
C HIS A 207 -0.28 8.30 -3.78
N ILE A 208 -1.13 7.78 -2.90
CA ILE A 208 -0.95 6.44 -2.33
C ILE A 208 -1.98 5.45 -2.87
N ARG A 209 -1.54 4.20 -3.00
CA ARG A 209 -2.33 3.10 -3.53
C ARG A 209 -2.37 1.95 -2.53
N TYR A 210 -3.56 1.45 -2.20
CA TYR A 210 -3.70 0.22 -1.43
C TYR A 210 -3.46 -1.01 -2.31
N VAL A 211 -2.53 -1.86 -1.87
CA VAL A 211 -2.19 -3.17 -2.46
C VAL A 211 -2.32 -4.31 -1.44
N GLY A 212 -2.50 -3.98 -0.16
CA GLY A 212 -2.62 -4.95 0.94
C GLY A 212 -1.28 -5.46 1.45
N LEU A 213 -1.33 -6.15 2.60
CA LEU A 213 -0.23 -6.94 3.12
C LEU A 213 -0.34 -8.38 2.63
N PRO A 214 0.78 -9.04 2.31
CA PRO A 214 2.16 -8.61 2.55
C PRO A 214 2.78 -7.87 1.34
N HIS A 215 1.99 -7.60 0.31
CA HIS A 215 2.44 -7.11 -1.00
C HIS A 215 3.23 -5.80 -0.87
N SER A 216 2.63 -4.81 -0.19
CA SER A 216 3.28 -3.52 0.12
C SER A 216 4.61 -3.67 0.87
N ALA A 217 4.72 -4.62 1.81
CA ALA A 217 5.97 -4.87 2.53
C ALA A 217 7.08 -5.42 1.62
N ILE A 218 6.74 -6.33 0.69
CA ILE A 218 7.69 -6.83 -0.31
C ILE A 218 8.12 -5.69 -1.24
N MET A 219 7.16 -4.88 -1.70
CA MET A 219 7.42 -3.73 -2.57
C MET A 219 8.36 -2.73 -1.90
N GLN A 220 8.16 -2.45 -0.61
CA GLN A 220 9.05 -1.59 0.16
C GLN A 220 10.47 -2.18 0.27
N GLU A 221 10.59 -3.43 0.74
CA GLU A 221 11.89 -4.06 1.00
C GLU A 221 12.72 -4.18 -0.28
N MET A 222 12.07 -4.47 -1.40
CA MET A 222 12.73 -4.67 -2.70
C MET A 222 12.79 -3.40 -3.55
N ASN A 223 12.25 -2.27 -3.06
CA ASN A 223 12.08 -1.02 -3.80
C ASN A 223 11.44 -1.24 -5.19
N LEU A 224 10.24 -1.82 -5.23
CA LEU A 224 9.52 -2.14 -6.46
C LEU A 224 8.30 -1.22 -6.64
N ALA A 225 8.11 -0.70 -7.86
CA ALA A 225 6.82 -0.18 -8.30
C ALA A 225 5.82 -1.35 -8.49
N LEU A 226 4.52 -1.04 -8.60
CA LEU A 226 3.48 -2.06 -8.77
C LEU A 226 3.70 -2.88 -10.05
N GLU A 227 4.13 -2.24 -11.13
CA GLU A 227 4.54 -2.87 -12.38
C GLU A 227 5.61 -3.94 -12.15
N GLU A 228 6.72 -3.57 -11.52
CA GLU A 228 7.85 -4.47 -11.25
C GLU A 228 7.46 -5.58 -10.28
N TYR A 229 6.61 -5.29 -9.29
CA TYR A 229 6.13 -6.27 -8.32
C TYR A 229 5.31 -7.38 -8.98
N LEU A 230 4.45 -7.03 -9.93
CA LEU A 230 3.62 -8.01 -10.64
C LEU A 230 4.47 -8.90 -11.56
N ASP A 231 5.48 -8.32 -12.23
CA ASP A 231 6.45 -9.09 -13.00
C ASP A 231 7.26 -10.03 -12.10
N TYR A 232 7.74 -9.54 -10.97
CA TYR A 232 8.47 -10.33 -9.97
C TYR A 232 7.61 -11.49 -9.44
N SER A 233 6.36 -11.23 -9.03
CA SER A 233 5.46 -12.28 -8.54
C SER A 233 5.18 -13.35 -9.60
N LYS A 234 5.13 -12.97 -10.87
CA LYS A 234 4.93 -13.88 -12.00
C LYS A 234 6.17 -14.72 -12.29
N GLU A 235 7.36 -14.16 -12.19
CA GLU A 235 8.63 -14.86 -12.39
C GLU A 235 8.87 -15.90 -11.28
N GLU A 236 8.71 -15.50 -10.01
CA GLU A 236 8.94 -16.37 -8.85
C GLU A 236 7.85 -17.44 -8.69
N LYS A 237 6.62 -17.13 -9.11
CA LYS A 237 5.41 -17.97 -9.01
C LYS A 237 4.95 -18.29 -7.60
N SER A 238 5.84 -18.41 -6.62
CA SER A 238 5.52 -18.61 -5.22
C SER A 238 6.54 -17.92 -4.32
N ILE A 239 6.05 -17.09 -3.40
CA ILE A 239 6.85 -16.30 -2.46
C ILE A 239 6.31 -16.56 -1.05
N SER A 240 7.18 -16.95 -0.12
CA SER A 240 6.84 -17.01 1.30
C SER A 240 7.52 -15.87 2.05
N VAL A 241 6.75 -15.15 2.87
CA VAL A 241 7.22 -13.98 3.63
C VAL A 241 6.58 -13.96 5.01
N SER A 242 7.25 -13.33 5.98
CA SER A 242 6.65 -12.99 7.26
C SER A 242 6.61 -11.48 7.46
N VAL A 243 5.46 -10.97 7.93
CA VAL A 243 5.26 -9.58 8.32
C VAL A 243 4.67 -9.61 9.72
N ASP A 244 5.31 -8.97 10.69
CA ASP A 244 4.86 -8.92 12.10
C ASP A 244 4.55 -10.29 12.72
N GLY A 245 5.39 -11.28 12.40
CA GLY A 245 5.23 -12.66 12.88
C GLY A 245 4.11 -13.44 12.22
N LYS A 246 3.29 -12.81 11.38
CA LYS A 246 2.31 -13.46 10.51
C LYS A 246 3.01 -13.99 9.26
N LYS A 247 2.67 -15.21 8.85
CA LYS A 247 3.25 -15.85 7.67
C LYS A 247 2.28 -15.77 6.50
N TYR A 248 2.83 -15.51 5.33
CA TYR A 248 2.11 -15.40 4.09
C TYR A 248 2.76 -16.29 3.03
N THR A 249 1.94 -16.90 2.20
CA THR A 249 2.36 -17.53 0.94
C THR A 249 1.61 -16.88 -0.19
N ILE A 250 2.34 -16.34 -1.16
CA ILE A 250 1.82 -15.62 -2.33
C ILE A 250 2.10 -16.50 -3.52
N SER A 251 1.10 -16.84 -4.31
CA SER A 251 1.27 -17.68 -5.50
C SER A 251 0.58 -17.08 -6.71
N TYR A 252 1.31 -16.98 -7.83
CA TYR A 252 0.77 -16.49 -9.10
C TYR A 252 0.27 -17.65 -9.96
N TYR A 253 -0.92 -17.48 -10.54
CA TYR A 253 -1.53 -18.41 -11.48
C TYR A 253 -1.91 -17.68 -12.76
N PRO A 254 -1.35 -18.07 -13.92
CA PRO A 254 -1.81 -17.54 -15.20
C PRO A 254 -3.24 -18.02 -15.50
N ILE A 255 -4.06 -17.17 -16.09
CA ILE A 255 -5.42 -17.50 -16.54
C ILE A 255 -5.60 -17.02 -17.98
N SER A 256 -5.92 -17.96 -18.87
CA SER A 256 -6.21 -17.66 -20.28
C SER A 256 -7.67 -17.26 -20.49
N GLN A 257 -7.96 -16.70 -21.66
CA GLN A 257 -9.33 -16.33 -22.03
C GLN A 257 -10.28 -17.54 -22.01
N ASN A 258 -11.46 -17.37 -21.39
CA ASN A 258 -12.49 -18.37 -21.14
C ASN A 258 -12.02 -19.58 -20.30
N GLU A 259 -10.96 -19.42 -19.53
CA GLU A 259 -10.44 -20.46 -18.65
C GLU A 259 -11.10 -20.42 -17.26
N THR A 260 -11.15 -21.57 -16.62
CA THR A 260 -11.42 -21.71 -15.18
C THR A 260 -10.36 -22.63 -14.61
N ILE A 261 -9.58 -22.11 -13.67
CA ILE A 261 -8.51 -22.87 -13.02
C ILE A 261 -8.99 -23.36 -11.65
N LYS A 262 -8.33 -24.42 -11.16
CA LYS A 262 -8.53 -24.93 -9.81
C LYS A 262 -7.26 -24.70 -9.01
N VAL A 263 -7.36 -23.88 -7.97
CA VAL A 263 -6.24 -23.60 -7.07
C VAL A 263 -6.44 -24.37 -5.77
N GLU A 264 -5.34 -24.90 -5.26
CA GLU A 264 -5.27 -25.61 -3.98
C GLU A 264 -4.77 -24.63 -2.92
N VAL A 265 -5.56 -24.40 -1.87
CA VAL A 265 -5.18 -23.58 -0.72
C VAL A 265 -5.34 -24.39 0.58
N PRO A 266 -4.54 -24.13 1.62
CA PRO A 266 -4.72 -24.79 2.91
C PRO A 266 -6.11 -24.49 3.49
N ALA A 267 -6.82 -25.52 3.96
CA ALA A 267 -8.19 -25.40 4.45
C ALA A 267 -8.29 -24.72 5.83
N ASN A 268 -7.17 -24.60 6.54
CA ASN A 268 -7.10 -23.97 7.86
C ASN A 268 -6.51 -22.56 7.81
N GLU A 269 -6.14 -22.06 6.63
CA GLU A 269 -5.62 -20.71 6.43
C GLU A 269 -6.69 -19.81 5.82
N GLN A 270 -6.58 -18.51 6.08
CA GLN A 270 -7.32 -17.50 5.34
C GLN A 270 -6.63 -17.25 4.00
N TYR A 271 -7.37 -16.76 3.02
CA TYR A 271 -6.80 -16.40 1.73
C TYR A 271 -7.50 -15.20 1.11
N GLU A 272 -6.74 -14.48 0.28
CA GLU A 272 -7.20 -13.42 -0.60
C GLU A 272 -6.82 -13.77 -2.04
N ILE A 273 -7.62 -13.29 -2.99
CA ILE A 273 -7.37 -13.46 -4.42
C ILE A 273 -7.43 -12.09 -5.07
N SER A 274 -6.41 -11.76 -5.84
CA SER A 274 -6.42 -10.57 -6.68
C SER A 274 -5.98 -10.92 -8.08
N GLY A 275 -6.69 -10.45 -9.07
CA GLY A 275 -6.16 -10.33 -10.41
C GLY A 275 -5.03 -9.30 -10.49
N ASN A 276 -4.24 -9.39 -11.55
CA ASN A 276 -3.24 -8.37 -11.90
C ASN A 276 -3.73 -7.37 -12.95
N ASN A 277 -4.98 -7.51 -13.43
CA ASN A 277 -5.59 -6.75 -14.53
C ASN A 277 -5.03 -7.08 -15.94
N ILE A 278 -4.24 -8.15 -16.09
CA ILE A 278 -3.54 -8.47 -17.34
C ILE A 278 -3.81 -9.91 -17.79
N ASP A 279 -3.37 -10.90 -17.01
CA ASP A 279 -3.25 -12.28 -17.49
C ASP A 279 -3.28 -13.36 -16.39
N GLY A 280 -3.52 -12.98 -15.14
CA GLY A 280 -3.47 -13.94 -14.05
C GLY A 280 -3.99 -13.41 -12.73
N VAL A 281 -3.90 -14.28 -11.73
CA VAL A 281 -4.31 -14.02 -10.36
C VAL A 281 -3.17 -14.33 -9.40
N ILE A 282 -3.10 -13.56 -8.33
CA ILE A 282 -2.26 -13.75 -7.18
C ILE A 282 -3.17 -14.25 -6.06
N VAL A 283 -2.82 -15.40 -5.48
CA VAL A 283 -3.48 -15.98 -4.32
C VAL A 283 -2.55 -15.85 -3.13
N THR A 284 -3.03 -15.17 -2.09
CA THR A 284 -2.28 -14.91 -0.86
C THR A 284 -2.92 -15.70 0.27
N THR A 285 -2.24 -16.69 0.83
CA THR A 285 -2.71 -17.45 2.01
C THR A 285 -1.96 -17.00 3.26
N PHE A 286 -2.63 -17.04 4.41
CA PHE A 286 -2.07 -16.62 5.69
C PHE A 286 -2.78 -17.21 6.90
N SER A 287 -2.06 -17.30 8.02
CA SER A 287 -2.54 -17.79 9.33
C SER A 287 -2.44 -16.76 10.45
#